data_AF-A0A848EMH5-F1
#
_entry.id   AF-A0A848EMH5-F1
#
_cell.length_a   1.000
_cell.length_b   1.000
_cell.length_c   1.000
_cell.angle_alpha   90.00
_cell.angle_beta   90.00
_cell.angle_gamma   90.00
#
_symmetry.space_group_name_H-M   'P 1'
#
loop_
_entity.id
_entity.type
_entity.pdbx_description
1 polymer ?
#
loop_
_entity_poly.entity_id
_entity_poly.type
_entity_poly.pdbx_seq_one_letter_code
_entity_poly.pdbx_strand_id
1 'polypeptide(L)'
;MSVVIGENYRQNFDVYEPETLKKRVTSLHQGNAKLQDQELRSLLSEFIYALEKGGVRAAEDAQGEWRSNQWVKQGILSLFKHCKNSRQGKHGTSSDVLPTRSIENFADKGARKTPGTTIRAGTFVGEGCTVMSQAFLNIGVYLREING
;
A
#
# COMPACT_ATOMS: atom_id res chain seq x y z
N MET A 1 2.52 3.85 -20.29
CA MET A 1 3.78 4.22 -19.63
C MET A 1 3.80 3.51 -18.28
N SER A 2 4.93 2.88 -17.92
CA SER A 2 5.02 2.00 -16.74
C SER A 2 6.27 2.30 -15.91
N VAL A 3 6.08 2.51 -14.61
CA VAL A 3 7.13 2.90 -13.65
C VAL A 3 7.53 1.73 -12.73
N VAL A 4 8.67 1.84 -12.05
CA VAL A 4 9.05 0.89 -10.99
C VAL A 4 8.79 1.54 -9.64
N ILE A 5 8.16 0.83 -8.71
CA ILE A 5 8.14 1.22 -7.30
C ILE A 5 9.29 0.46 -6.61
N GLY A 6 10.35 1.18 -6.25
CA GLY A 6 11.51 0.59 -5.57
C GLY A 6 11.32 0.53 -4.06
N GLU A 7 12.26 -0.08 -3.33
CA GLU A 7 12.19 -0.25 -1.86
C GLU A 7 12.13 1.09 -1.08
N ASN A 8 12.65 2.17 -1.67
CA ASN A 8 12.68 3.52 -1.11
C ASN A 8 11.42 4.37 -1.40
N TYR A 9 10.29 3.75 -1.76
CA TYR A 9 9.05 4.45 -2.12
C TYR A 9 8.50 5.41 -1.05
N ARG A 10 8.93 5.30 0.21
CA ARG A 10 8.50 6.20 1.29
C ARG A 10 9.24 7.53 1.36
N GLN A 11 10.36 7.71 0.66
CA GLN A 11 11.32 8.79 0.94
C GLN A 11 10.84 10.24 0.73
N ASN A 12 9.55 10.49 0.48
CA ASN A 12 9.02 11.84 0.23
C ASN A 12 7.62 12.09 0.82
N PHE A 13 7.16 11.26 1.77
CA PHE A 13 5.78 11.35 2.26
C PHE A 13 5.75 11.32 3.79
N ASP A 14 5.51 12.48 4.41
CA ASP A 14 5.16 12.57 5.82
C ASP A 14 3.64 12.68 5.99
N VAL A 15 3.00 13.43 5.09
CA VAL A 15 1.58 13.76 5.09
C VAL A 15 1.00 13.53 3.68
N TYR A 16 -0.26 13.12 3.61
CA TYR A 16 -1.04 13.08 2.38
C TYR A 16 -2.44 13.65 2.66
N GLU A 17 -3.06 14.25 1.65
CA GLU A 17 -4.41 14.80 1.75
C GLU A 17 -5.42 13.83 1.11
N PRO A 18 -6.31 13.18 1.88
CA PRO A 18 -7.14 12.07 1.38
C PRO A 18 -7.99 12.41 0.15
N GLU A 19 -8.66 13.56 0.16
CA GLU A 19 -9.54 13.95 -0.95
C GLU A 19 -8.75 14.35 -2.20
N THR A 20 -7.59 14.99 -2.03
CA THR A 20 -6.68 15.30 -3.16
C THR A 20 -6.12 14.02 -3.77
N LEU A 21 -5.67 13.08 -2.93
CA LEU A 21 -5.17 11.78 -3.35
C LEU A 21 -6.26 11.00 -4.11
N LYS A 22 -7.46 10.93 -3.55
CA LYS A 22 -8.63 10.28 -4.17
C LYS A 22 -8.92 10.84 -5.56
N LYS A 23 -8.96 12.17 -5.71
CA LYS A 23 -9.18 12.83 -7.01
C LYS A 23 -8.11 12.44 -8.03
N ARG A 24 -6.83 12.50 -7.64
CA ARG A 24 -5.68 12.18 -8.51
C ARG A 24 -5.67 10.71 -8.92
N VAL A 25 -5.88 9.78 -7.99
CA VAL A 25 -5.95 8.33 -8.25
C VAL A 25 -7.14 7.98 -9.15
N THR A 26 -8.30 8.58 -8.90
CA THR A 26 -9.50 8.36 -9.73
C THR A 26 -9.28 8.86 -11.15
N SER A 27 -8.71 10.07 -11.30
CA SER A 27 -8.37 10.63 -12.61
C SER A 27 -7.36 9.77 -13.39
N LEU A 28 -6.33 9.24 -12.69
CA LEU A 28 -5.39 8.28 -13.28
C LEU A 28 -6.11 7.02 -13.76
N HIS A 29 -6.95 6.42 -12.92
CA HIS A 29 -7.66 5.18 -13.25
C HIS A 29 -8.57 5.33 -14.47
N GLN A 30 -9.29 6.45 -14.55
CA GLN A 30 -10.18 6.79 -15.67
C GLN A 30 -9.43 7.13 -16.97
N GLY A 31 -8.09 7.24 -16.93
CA GLY A 31 -7.28 7.64 -18.09
C GLY A 31 -7.30 9.14 -18.38
N ASN A 32 -7.80 9.95 -17.44
CA ASN A 32 -7.92 11.39 -17.57
C ASN A 32 -6.65 12.14 -17.15
N ALA A 33 -5.72 11.47 -16.46
CA ALA A 33 -4.42 12.03 -16.08
C ALA A 33 -3.32 11.61 -17.06
N LYS A 34 -2.58 12.59 -17.60
CA LYS A 34 -1.32 12.38 -18.32
C LYS A 34 -0.17 12.79 -17.39
N LEU A 35 0.42 11.80 -16.73
CA LEU A 35 1.52 12.00 -15.79
C LEU A 35 2.84 11.57 -16.42
N GLN A 36 3.91 12.32 -16.15
CA GLN A 36 5.27 11.89 -16.44
C GLN A 36 5.68 10.78 -15.47
N ASP A 37 6.76 10.04 -15.79
CA ASP A 37 7.20 8.88 -14.98
C ASP A 37 7.43 9.22 -13.51
N GLN A 38 8.02 10.39 -13.23
CA GLN A 38 8.29 10.81 -11.86
C GLN A 38 7.00 11.15 -11.09
N GLU A 39 6.04 11.82 -11.73
CA GLU A 39 4.75 12.16 -11.14
C GLU A 39 3.88 10.93 -10.91
N LEU A 40 3.87 10.01 -11.89
CA LEU A 40 3.17 8.74 -11.79
C LEU A 40 3.74 7.89 -10.66
N ARG A 41 5.07 7.76 -10.59
CA ARG A 41 5.76 7.06 -9.49
C ARG A 41 5.43 7.70 -8.14
N SER A 42 5.46 9.03 -8.05
CA SER A 42 5.14 9.77 -6.83
C SER A 42 3.70 9.52 -6.38
N LEU A 43 2.71 9.70 -7.26
CA LEU A 43 1.29 9.46 -6.96
C LEU A 43 1.02 8.03 -6.48
N LEU A 44 1.59 7.05 -7.17
CA LEU A 44 1.41 5.64 -6.82
C LEU A 44 2.11 5.29 -5.48
N SER A 45 3.26 5.89 -5.21
CA SER A 45 3.98 5.71 -3.94
C SER A 45 3.23 6.37 -2.77
N GLU A 46 2.66 7.55 -2.99
CA GLU A 46 1.78 8.25 -2.04
C GLU A 46 0.54 7.41 -1.72
N PHE A 47 -0.09 6.82 -2.73
CA PHE A 47 -1.25 5.94 -2.54
C PHE A 47 -0.91 4.69 -1.72
N ILE A 48 0.23 4.04 -2.01
CA ILE A 48 0.74 2.93 -1.21
C ILE A 48 0.97 3.37 0.25
N TYR A 49 1.62 4.53 0.46
CA TYR A 49 1.86 5.07 1.79
C TYR A 49 0.56 5.34 2.57
N ALA A 50 -0.46 5.90 1.89
CA ALA A 50 -1.76 6.17 2.49
C ALA A 50 -2.49 4.90 2.96
N LEU A 51 -2.40 3.81 2.17
CA LEU A 51 -2.89 2.48 2.58
C LEU A 51 -2.17 2.00 3.85
N GLU A 52 -0.85 2.15 3.92
CA GLU A 52 -0.04 1.71 5.07
C GLU A 52 -0.26 2.53 6.34
N LYS A 53 -0.78 3.75 6.22
CA LYS A 53 -1.19 4.59 7.35
C LYS A 53 -2.60 4.25 7.85
N GLY A 54 -3.36 3.47 7.09
CA GLY A 54 -4.70 3.03 7.49
C GLY A 54 -5.81 4.07 7.34
N GLY A 55 -5.48 5.32 6.99
CA GLY A 55 -6.49 6.35 6.68
C GLY A 55 -7.17 6.13 5.33
N VAL A 56 -6.57 5.32 4.44
CA VAL A 56 -7.19 4.85 3.20
C VAL A 56 -7.33 3.32 3.27
N ARG A 57 -8.54 2.81 3.04
CA ARG A 57 -8.86 1.37 3.12
C ARG A 57 -9.89 0.97 2.07
N ALA A 58 -9.82 -0.27 1.58
CA ALA A 58 -10.66 -0.75 0.48
C ALA A 58 -12.13 -0.98 0.85
N ALA A 59 -12.41 -1.11 2.14
CA ALA A 59 -13.74 -1.18 2.71
C ALA A 59 -13.72 -0.63 4.14
N GLU A 60 -14.87 -0.18 4.61
CA GLU A 60 -15.05 0.33 5.95
C GLU A 60 -16.36 -0.09 6.58
N ASP A 61 -16.33 -0.32 7.89
CA ASP A 61 -17.53 -0.46 8.67
C ASP A 61 -18.20 0.91 8.84
N ALA A 62 -19.46 0.98 8.43
CA ALA A 62 -20.34 2.12 8.63
C ALA A 62 -21.55 1.62 9.44
N GLN A 63 -21.41 1.61 10.77
CA GLN A 63 -22.46 1.22 11.71
C GLN A 63 -22.91 -0.24 11.53
N GLY A 64 -21.96 -1.16 11.39
CA GLY A 64 -22.22 -2.59 11.20
C GLY A 64 -22.50 -2.99 9.75
N GLU A 65 -22.59 -2.01 8.83
CA GLU A 65 -22.64 -2.26 7.39
C GLU A 65 -21.27 -2.03 6.76
N TRP A 66 -20.71 -3.07 6.14
CA TRP A 66 -19.46 -2.93 5.38
C TRP A 66 -19.71 -2.25 4.05
N ARG A 67 -19.11 -1.07 3.85
CA ARG A 67 -19.15 -0.31 2.60
C ARG A 67 -17.81 -0.39 1.88
N SER A 68 -17.86 -0.59 0.57
CA SER A 68 -16.65 -0.65 -0.24
C SER A 68 -16.20 0.73 -0.72
N ASN A 69 -14.91 1.02 -0.60
CA ASN A 69 -14.29 2.23 -1.14
C ASN A 69 -13.78 1.96 -2.56
N GLN A 70 -14.64 2.20 -3.55
CA GLN A 70 -14.37 1.86 -4.95
C GLN A 70 -13.08 2.50 -5.49
N TRP A 71 -12.82 3.77 -5.16
CA TRP A 71 -11.64 4.50 -5.63
C TRP A 71 -10.33 3.86 -5.13
N VAL A 72 -10.35 3.23 -3.95
CA VAL A 72 -9.18 2.55 -3.38
C VAL A 72 -8.90 1.27 -4.17
N LYS A 73 -9.94 0.50 -4.49
CA LYS A 73 -9.82 -0.69 -5.36
C LYS A 73 -9.30 -0.31 -6.75
N GLN A 74 -9.81 0.79 -7.30
CA GLN A 74 -9.32 1.35 -8.57
C GLN A 74 -7.84 1.76 -8.47
N GLY A 75 -7.42 2.37 -7.38
CA GLY A 75 -6.02 2.70 -7.12
C GLY A 75 -5.12 1.46 -7.07
N ILE A 76 -5.57 0.39 -6.41
CA ILE A 76 -4.85 -0.89 -6.37
C ILE A 76 -4.71 -1.48 -7.79
N LEU A 77 -5.77 -1.45 -8.60
CA LEU A 77 -5.70 -1.91 -9.99
C LEU A 77 -4.79 -1.02 -10.85
N SER A 78 -4.81 0.29 -10.61
CA SER A 78 -3.92 1.25 -11.29
C SER A 78 -2.45 0.96 -11.00
N LEU A 79 -2.09 0.50 -9.81
CA LEU A 79 -0.71 0.04 -9.52
C LEU A 79 -0.29 -1.07 -10.48
N PHE A 80 -1.07 -2.14 -10.60
CA PHE A 80 -0.73 -3.26 -11.49
C PHE A 80 -0.74 -2.89 -12.97
N LYS A 81 -1.56 -1.91 -13.37
CA LYS A 81 -1.61 -1.40 -14.75
C LYS A 81 -0.40 -0.52 -15.09
N HIS A 82 0.05 0.30 -14.13
CA HIS A 82 1.03 1.36 -14.37
C HIS A 82 2.42 1.07 -13.79
N CYS A 83 2.59 -0.02 -13.07
CA CYS A 83 3.89 -0.45 -12.56
C CYS A 83 4.39 -1.70 -13.29
N LYS A 84 5.71 -1.82 -13.41
CA LYS A 84 6.38 -3.01 -13.94
C LYS A 84 7.14 -3.73 -12.84
N ASN A 85 7.33 -5.03 -13.01
CA ASN A 85 8.10 -5.86 -12.09
C ASN A 85 9.51 -5.29 -11.85
N SER A 86 9.97 -5.38 -10.62
CA SER A 86 11.37 -5.18 -10.23
C SER A 86 11.93 -6.46 -9.64
N ARG A 87 13.23 -6.70 -9.83
CA ARG A 87 13.94 -7.76 -9.11
C ARG A 87 14.06 -7.34 -7.64
N GLN A 88 13.70 -8.25 -6.75
CA GLN A 88 13.69 -8.04 -5.30
C GLN A 88 14.35 -9.21 -4.57
N GLY A 89 14.60 -9.02 -3.28
CA GLY A 89 15.25 -10.02 -2.43
C GLY A 89 16.76 -10.10 -2.64
N LYS A 90 17.45 -10.87 -1.77
CA LYS A 90 18.90 -11.07 -1.86
C LYS A 90 19.25 -11.63 -3.24
N HIS A 91 20.09 -10.92 -3.98
CA HIS A 91 20.52 -11.25 -5.34
C HIS A 91 19.40 -11.32 -6.40
N GLY A 92 18.24 -10.71 -6.16
CA GLY A 92 17.16 -10.66 -7.16
C GLY A 92 16.41 -11.99 -7.33
N THR A 93 16.28 -12.76 -6.25
CA THR A 93 15.61 -14.08 -6.21
C THR A 93 14.10 -14.01 -6.41
N SER A 94 13.50 -12.82 -6.37
CA SER A 94 12.08 -12.62 -6.67
C SER A 94 11.84 -11.49 -7.66
N SER A 95 10.69 -11.52 -8.32
CA SER A 95 10.23 -10.50 -9.26
C SER A 95 8.78 -10.14 -8.93
N ASP A 96 8.53 -8.90 -8.54
CA ASP A 96 7.19 -8.43 -8.15
C ASP A 96 7.02 -6.96 -8.57
N VAL A 97 5.77 -6.56 -8.82
CA VAL A 97 5.36 -5.18 -9.10
C VAL A 97 5.51 -4.30 -7.87
N LEU A 98 5.25 -4.87 -6.69
CA LEU A 98 5.23 -4.15 -5.42
C LEU A 98 6.41 -4.56 -4.54
N PRO A 99 7.08 -3.61 -3.87
CA PRO A 99 8.12 -3.94 -2.90
C PRO A 99 7.53 -4.61 -1.65
N THR A 100 8.40 -5.24 -0.86
CA THR A 100 8.06 -5.67 0.51
C THR A 100 7.86 -4.44 1.42
N ARG A 101 6.92 -4.52 2.36
CA ARG A 101 6.65 -3.51 3.39
C ARG A 101 7.86 -3.40 4.34
N SER A 102 8.38 -2.18 4.55
CA SER A 102 9.33 -1.95 5.65
C SER A 102 8.63 -2.20 6.98
N ILE A 103 9.37 -2.58 8.01
CA ILE A 103 8.84 -2.76 9.36
C ILE A 103 9.54 -1.88 10.38
N GLU A 104 10.28 -0.86 9.93
CA GLU A 104 11.03 0.05 10.80
C GLU A 104 10.19 0.64 11.94
N ASN A 105 8.93 0.97 11.67
CA ASN A 105 8.00 1.54 12.62
C ASN A 105 7.13 0.50 13.35
N PHE A 106 7.42 -0.80 13.23
CA PHE A 106 6.61 -1.85 13.88
C PHE A 106 6.89 -1.89 15.38
N ALA A 107 8.17 -1.82 15.77
CA ALA A 107 8.58 -1.86 17.17
C ALA A 107 7.95 -0.72 17.98
N ASP A 108 7.94 0.49 17.43
CA ASP A 108 7.43 1.71 18.09
C ASP A 108 5.93 1.62 18.46
N LYS A 109 5.16 0.80 17.74
CA LYS A 109 3.71 0.58 17.98
C LYS A 109 3.39 -0.82 18.47
N GLY A 110 4.38 -1.57 18.99
CA GLY A 110 4.19 -2.93 19.48
C GLY A 110 3.73 -3.95 18.43
N ALA A 111 3.80 -3.61 17.13
CA ALA A 111 3.49 -4.52 16.05
C ALA A 111 4.67 -5.45 15.79
N ARG A 112 4.41 -6.67 15.32
CA ARG A 112 5.46 -7.67 15.06
C ARG A 112 5.18 -8.45 13.79
N LYS A 113 6.24 -8.85 13.08
CA LYS A 113 6.19 -9.97 12.13
C LYS A 113 7.20 -11.02 12.58
N THR A 114 6.84 -12.28 12.47
CA THR A 114 7.76 -13.38 12.71
C THR A 114 8.48 -13.79 11.42
N PRO A 115 9.59 -14.56 11.48
CA PRO A 115 10.27 -15.06 10.30
C PRO A 115 9.37 -15.86 9.35
N GLY A 116 9.72 -15.85 8.06
CA GLY A 116 8.96 -16.55 7.01
C GLY A 116 7.70 -15.82 6.53
N THR A 117 7.45 -14.60 7.05
CA THR A 117 6.29 -13.79 6.67
C THR A 117 6.66 -12.67 5.70
N THR A 118 5.88 -12.58 4.62
CA THR A 118 6.00 -11.54 3.59
C THR A 118 4.79 -10.61 3.66
N ILE A 119 5.05 -9.31 3.72
CA ILE A 119 4.02 -8.27 3.75
C ILE A 119 4.29 -7.37 2.56
N ARG A 120 3.34 -7.21 1.64
CA ARG A 120 3.47 -6.27 0.53
C ARG A 120 3.32 -4.83 1.00
N ALA A 121 4.03 -3.93 0.34
CA ALA A 121 3.76 -2.50 0.41
C ALA A 121 2.26 -2.20 0.25
N GLY A 122 1.76 -1.21 0.97
CA GLY A 122 0.33 -0.89 0.97
C GLY A 122 -0.51 -1.77 1.90
N THR A 123 0.13 -2.45 2.86
CA THR A 123 -0.54 -3.16 3.95
C THR A 123 -0.53 -2.33 5.23
N PHE A 124 -1.70 -2.13 5.84
CA PHE A 124 -1.81 -1.58 7.18
C PHE A 124 -1.71 -2.70 8.23
N VAL A 125 -0.85 -2.50 9.21
CA VAL A 125 -0.74 -3.32 10.42
C VAL A 125 -0.88 -2.38 11.61
N GLY A 126 -1.93 -2.55 12.38
CA GLY A 126 -2.26 -1.73 13.54
C GLY A 126 -1.32 -1.93 14.71
N GLU A 127 -1.51 -1.09 15.73
CA GLU A 127 -0.84 -1.20 17.01
C GLU A 127 -1.09 -2.58 17.65
N GLY A 128 -0.08 -3.13 18.34
CA GLY A 128 -0.17 -4.42 19.04
C GLY A 128 -0.31 -5.66 18.16
N CYS A 129 -0.57 -5.50 16.85
CA CYS A 129 -0.82 -6.61 15.94
C CYS A 129 0.43 -7.45 15.69
N THR A 130 0.32 -8.78 15.81
CA THR A 130 1.38 -9.72 15.48
C THR A 130 1.00 -10.56 14.26
N VAL A 131 1.81 -10.49 13.21
CA VAL A 131 1.68 -11.34 12.03
C VAL A 131 2.56 -12.58 12.22
N MET A 132 1.91 -13.71 12.50
CA MET A 132 2.55 -15.00 12.75
C MET A 132 3.22 -15.59 11.50
N SER A 133 3.96 -16.68 11.69
CA SER A 133 4.92 -17.21 10.70
C SER A 133 4.22 -17.83 9.50
N GLN A 134 4.93 -17.85 8.37
CA GLN A 134 4.43 -18.40 7.10
C GLN A 134 3.17 -17.70 6.57
N ALA A 135 2.99 -16.42 6.92
CA ALA A 135 1.89 -15.61 6.42
C ALA A 135 2.31 -14.80 5.19
N PHE A 136 1.33 -14.54 4.31
CA PHE A 136 1.46 -13.60 3.21
C PHE A 136 0.36 -12.55 3.32
N LEU A 137 0.73 -11.29 3.54
CA LEU A 137 -0.21 -10.17 3.51
C LEU A 137 -0.08 -9.42 2.19
N ASN A 138 -1.17 -9.40 1.44
CA ASN A 138 -1.25 -8.70 0.16
C ASN A 138 -1.54 -7.20 0.34
N ILE A 139 -1.31 -6.40 -0.70
CA ILE A 139 -1.66 -4.98 -0.70
C ILE A 139 -3.15 -4.78 -0.38
N GLY A 140 -3.46 -3.70 0.36
CA GLY A 140 -4.82 -3.35 0.74
C GLY A 140 -5.35 -4.10 1.96
N VAL A 141 -4.58 -5.03 2.53
CA VAL A 141 -4.87 -5.62 3.84
C VAL A 141 -4.89 -4.51 4.90
N TYR A 142 -5.94 -4.53 5.71
CA TYR A 142 -6.10 -3.65 6.86
C TYR A 142 -6.22 -4.53 8.11
N LEU A 143 -5.09 -4.75 8.78
CA LEU A 143 -5.03 -5.51 10.02
C LEU A 143 -5.05 -4.54 11.20
N ARG A 144 -6.04 -4.64 12.07
CA ARG A 144 -6.11 -3.89 13.33
C ARG A 144 -6.55 -4.80 14.46
N GLU A 145 -6.33 -4.35 15.68
CA GLU A 145 -6.97 -4.94 16.84
C GLU A 145 -8.50 -4.74 16.75
N ILE A 146 -9.23 -5.80 17.09
CA ILE A 146 -10.67 -5.73 17.32
C ILE A 146 -10.81 -5.51 18.83
N ASN A 147 -10.90 -4.25 19.25
CA ASN A 147 -11.43 -3.96 20.57
C ASN A 147 -12.90 -4.39 20.55
N GLY A 148 -13.27 -5.31 21.44
CA GLY A 148 -14.64 -5.76 21.65
C GLY A 148 -15.54 -4.66 22.20
#